data_AF-A0A7V1IDM1-F1
#
_entry.id   AF-A0A7V1IDM1-F1
#
_cell.length_a   1.000
_cell.length_b   1.000
_cell.length_c   1.000
_cell.angle_alpha   90.00
_cell.angle_beta   90.00
_cell.angle_gamma   90.00
#
_symmetry.space_group_name_H-M   'P 1'
#
loop_
_entity.id
_entity.type
_entity.pdbx_description
1 polymer ?
#
loop_
_entity_poly.entity_id
_entity_poly.type
_entity_poly.pdbx_seq_one_letter_code
_entity_poly.pdbx_strand_id
1 'polypeptide(L)' 'MTIEKLLTIVESISDGVMAVNLEQRVTYFNRAAERITGKRREEVLGLDCEEVMNVCEGECALRQTLRESK' A
#
# COMPACT_ATOMS: atom_id res chain seq x y z
N MET A 1 13.15 3.29 20.30
CA MET A 1 12.89 2.52 19.07
C MET A 1 12.77 3.52 17.93
N THR A 2 13.77 3.63 17.05
CA THR A 2 13.81 4.66 16.00
C THR A 2 12.99 4.20 14.78
N ILE A 3 12.28 5.13 14.11
CA ILE A 3 11.39 4.88 12.95
C ILE A 3 12.08 4.06 11.85
N GLU A 4 13.39 4.25 11.66
CA GLU A 4 14.22 3.53 10.68
C GLU A 4 14.17 2.00 10.84
N LYS A 5 14.08 1.49 12.08
CA LYS A 5 14.02 0.03 12.31
C LYS A 5 12.73 -0.59 11.77
N LEU A 6 11.62 0.15 11.86
CA LEU A 6 10.34 -0.33 11.34
C LEU A 6 10.36 -0.40 9.81
N LEU A 7 10.93 0.61 9.15
CA LEU A 7 11.08 0.61 7.70
C LEU A 7 11.95 -0.56 7.22
N THR A 8 13.07 -0.84 7.88
CA THR A 8 13.92 -1.98 7.53
C THR A 8 13.18 -3.31 7.63
N ILE A 9 12.37 -3.49 8.68
CA ILE A 9 11.57 -4.71 8.85
C ILE A 9 10.59 -4.83 7.68
N VAL A 10 9.81 -3.79 7.40
CA VAL A 10 8.78 -3.81 6.34
C VAL A 10 9.39 -4.00 4.94
N GLU A 11 10.57 -3.43 4.68
CA GLU A 11 11.31 -3.64 3.42
C GLU A 11 11.85 -5.06 3.26
N SER A 12 12.06 -5.79 4.37
CA SER A 12 12.55 -7.18 4.35
C SER A 12 11.45 -8.24 4.24
N ILE A 13 10.18 -7.85 4.41
CA ILE A 13 9.04 -8.77 4.27
C ILE A 13 8.94 -9.23 2.81
N SER A 14 8.71 -10.54 2.61
CA SER A 14 8.59 -11.11 1.27
C SER A 14 7.24 -10.82 0.62
N ASP A 15 6.21 -10.60 1.45
CA ASP A 15 4.90 -10.14 1.02
C ASP A 15 4.91 -8.64 0.69
N GLY A 16 4.09 -8.25 -0.28
CA GLY A 16 3.91 -6.86 -0.66
C GLY A 16 3.22 -6.07 0.45
N VAL A 17 3.83 -4.96 0.87
CA VAL A 17 3.26 -4.05 1.85
C VAL A 17 3.04 -2.69 1.20
N MET A 18 1.78 -2.24 1.27
CA MET A 18 1.33 -0.93 0.81
C MET A 18 0.57 -0.24 1.94
N ALA A 19 0.78 1.07 2.10
CA ALA A 19 -0.04 1.89 2.98
C ALA A 19 -0.77 2.97 2.17
N VAL A 20 -1.95 3.37 2.64
CA VAL A 20 -2.74 4.45 2.06
C VAL A 20 -3.12 5.48 3.12
N ASN A 21 -3.44 6.71 2.70
CA ASN A 21 -4.09 7.70 3.56
C ASN A 21 -5.64 7.53 3.55
N LEU A 22 -6.34 8.38 4.32
CA LEU A 22 -7.81 8.36 4.40
C LEU A 22 -8.51 8.69 3.07
N GLU A 23 -7.80 9.33 2.13
CA GLU A 23 -8.27 9.59 0.78
C GLU A 23 -7.95 8.45 -0.19
N GLN A 24 -7.57 7.26 0.31
CA GLN A 24 -7.20 6.08 -0.48
C GLN A 24 -5.94 6.26 -1.35
N ARG A 25 -5.15 7.31 -1.12
CA ARG A 25 -3.89 7.54 -1.85
C ARG A 25 -2.74 6.75 -1.25
N VAL A 26 -1.95 6.09 -2.09
CA VAL A 26 -0.78 5.32 -1.67
C VAL A 26 0.29 6.22 -1.08
N THR A 27 0.71 5.92 0.15
CA THR A 27 1.75 6.67 0.90
C THR A 27 3.02 5.85 1.13
N TYR A 28 2.96 4.54 0.95
CA TYR A 28 4.11 3.65 1.10
C TYR A 28 3.95 2.40 0.22
N PHE A 29 5.08 1.93 -0.33
CA PHE A 29 5.15 0.75 -1.18
C PHE A 29 6.51 0.07 -1.00
N ASN A 30 6.55 -1.10 -0.36
CA ASN A 30 7.82 -1.78 -0.08
C ASN A 30 8.44 -2.42 -1.34
N ARG A 31 9.71 -2.81 -1.25
CA ARG A 31 10.41 -3.45 -2.37
C ARG A 31 9.77 -4.77 -2.82
N ALA A 32 9.09 -5.49 -1.92
CA ALA A 32 8.38 -6.71 -2.30
C ALA A 32 7.16 -6.41 -3.17
N ALA A 33 6.39 -5.37 -2.85
CA ALA A 33 5.25 -4.93 -3.65
C ALA A 33 5.69 -4.51 -5.05
N GLU A 34 6.84 -3.84 -5.19
CA GLU A 34 7.43 -3.52 -6.50
C GLU A 34 7.72 -4.79 -7.33
N ARG A 35 8.31 -5.81 -6.70
CA ARG A 35 8.62 -7.08 -7.39
C ARG A 35 7.36 -7.87 -7.76
N ILE A 36 6.38 -7.93 -6.87
CA ILE A 36 5.15 -8.71 -7.05
C ILE A 36 4.26 -8.09 -8.13
N THR A 37 4.09 -6.77 -8.09
CA THR A 37 3.20 -6.05 -9.01
C THR A 37 3.88 -5.63 -10.32
N GLY A 38 5.21 -5.55 -10.34
CA GLY A 38 5.99 -5.01 -11.45
C GLY A 38 5.95 -3.48 -11.56
N LYS A 39 5.26 -2.78 -10.65
CA LYS A 39 5.17 -1.31 -10.61
C LYS A 39 6.25 -0.73 -9.70
N ARG A 40 6.85 0.41 -10.07
CA ARG A 40 7.83 1.07 -9.19
C ARG A 40 7.13 1.95 -8.16
N ARG A 41 7.72 2.11 -6.96
CA ARG A 41 7.17 3.02 -5.94
C ARG A 41 6.95 4.43 -6.47
N GLU A 42 7.87 4.94 -7.30
CA GLU A 42 7.78 6.31 -7.83
C GLU A 42 6.61 6.50 -8.78
N GLU A 43 6.10 5.42 -9.36
CA GLU A 43 4.96 5.42 -10.28
C GLU A 43 3.62 5.33 -9.53
N VAL A 44 3.62 4.80 -8.31
CA VAL A 44 2.39 4.49 -7.56
C VAL A 44 2.11 5.43 -6.39
N LEU A 45 3.14 6.07 -5.83
CA LEU A 45 2.97 6.99 -4.70
C LEU A 45 2.06 8.16 -5.08
N GLY A 46 1.05 8.42 -4.25
CA GLY A 46 0.05 9.48 -4.44
C GLY A 46 -1.15 9.11 -5.33
N LEU A 47 -1.06 8.01 -6.08
CA LEU A 47 -2.18 7.48 -6.86
C LEU A 47 -3.25 6.87 -5.95
N ASP A 48 -4.48 6.78 -6.46
CA ASP A 48 -5.53 6.02 -5.80
C ASP A 48 -5.15 4.53 -5.79
N CYS A 49 -5.34 3.87 -4.66
CA CYS A 49 -5.03 2.45 -4.50
C CYS A 49 -5.76 1.55 -5.51
N GLU A 50 -6.93 1.95 -6.02
CA GLU A 50 -7.69 1.22 -7.04
C GLU A 50 -6.99 1.25 -8.41
N GLU A 51 -6.30 2.34 -8.75
CA GLU A 51 -5.48 2.45 -9.98
C GLU A 51 -4.19 1.63 -9.89
N VAL A 52 -3.67 1.49 -8.67
CA VAL A 52 -2.47 0.71 -8.40
C VAL A 52 -2.78 -0.78 -8.41
N MET A 53 -3.88 -1.17 -7.77
CA MET A 53 -4.26 -2.54 -7.47
C MET A 53 -5.56 -2.91 -8.19
N ASN A 54 -5.47 -3.70 -9.26
CA ASN A 54 -6.63 -4.21 -10.00
C ASN A 54 -7.42 -5.32 -9.24
N VAL A 55 -7.28 -5.40 -7.92
CA VAL A 55 -7.93 -6.42 -7.07
C VAL A 55 -9.19 -5.91 -6.37
N CYS A 56 -9.65 -4.70 -6.70
CA CYS A 56 -10.89 -4.14 -6.18
C CYS A 56 -12.16 -4.69 -6.88
N GLU A 57 -12.19 -5.99 -7.21
CA GLU A 57 -13.38 -6.63 -7.77
C GLU A 57 -14.43 -6.88 -6.66
N GLY A 58 -15.40 -5.96 -6.53
CA GLY A 58 -16.51 -6.06 -5.58
C GLY A 58 -16.35 -5.18 -4.34
N GLU A 59 -16.60 -5.74 -3.15
CA GLU A 59 -16.46 -5.01 -1.88
C GLU A 59 -14.99 -4.91 -1.47
N CYS A 60 -14.37 -3.78 -1.79
CA CYS A 60 -13.01 -3.47 -1.38
C CYS A 60 -12.93 -3.39 0.15
N ALA A 61 -12.28 -4.38 0.79
CA ALA A 61 -12.10 -4.46 2.24
C ALA A 61 -11.48 -3.18 2.82
N LEU A 62 -10.50 -2.59 2.12
CA LEU A 62 -9.89 -1.31 2.52
C LEU A 62 -10.91 -0.18 2.58
N ARG A 63 -11.76 -0.06 1.56
CA ARG A 63 -12.80 0.97 1.49
C ARG A 63 -13.86 0.77 2.58
N GLN A 64 -14.20 -0.48 2.91
CA GLN A 64 -15.10 -0.79 4.02
C GLN A 64 -14.50 -0.36 5.37
N THR A 65 -13.25 -0.74 5.66
CA THR A 65 -12.56 -0.35 6.90
C THR A 65 -12.45 1.18 7.06
N LEU A 66 -12.16 1.89 5.97
CA LEU A 66 -12.09 3.35 5.98
C LEU A 66 -13.46 4.01 6.21
N ARG A 67 -14.56 3.39 5.78
CA ARG A 67 -15.93 3.88 6.03
C ARG A 67 -16.38 3.64 7.47
N GLU A 68 -15.98 2.52 8.07
CA GLU A 68 -16.32 2.15 9.46
C GLU A 68 -15.50 2.93 10.50
N SER A 69 -14.38 3.53 10.11
CA SER A 69 -13.52 4.34 10.98
C SER A 69 -13.99 5.81 11.10
N LYS A 70 -15.25 6.11 10.78
CA LYS A 70 -15.90 7.43 10.94
C LYS A 70 -16.83 7.47 12.14
#